data_AF-B6VSG1-F1
#
_entry.id   AF-B6VSG1-F1
#
_cell.length_a   1.000
_cell.length_b   1.000
_cell.length_c   1.000
_cell.angle_alpha   90.00
_cell.angle_beta   90.00
_cell.angle_gamma   90.00
#
_symmetry.space_group_name_H-M   'P 1'
#
loop_
_entity.id
_entity.type
_entity.pdbx_description
1 polymer ?
#
loop_
_entity_poly.entity_id
_entity_poly.type
_entity_poly.pdbx_seq_one_letter_code
_entity_poly.pdbx_strand_id
1 'polypeptide(L)' 'MAAKKQTYEQAMKRLEEIVSRIDSNELDIDSLSVNLKEAQELIKFCRDKLYKADEEIKKMLDNNVSM' A
#
# COMPACT_ATOMS: atom_id res chain seq x y z
N MET A 1 -19.93 -3.12 14.81
CA MET A 1 -19.30 -2.27 13.78
C MET A 1 -18.29 -3.13 13.04
N ALA A 2 -18.49 -3.40 11.75
CA ALA A 2 -17.61 -4.29 11.00
C ALA A 2 -16.24 -3.62 10.81
N ALA A 3 -15.16 -4.28 11.25
CA ALA A 3 -13.80 -3.85 11.00
C ALA A 3 -13.60 -3.75 9.48
N LYS A 4 -13.54 -2.54 8.94
CA LYS A 4 -13.24 -2.31 7.52
C LYS A 4 -11.82 -2.80 7.29
N LYS A 5 -11.68 -3.95 6.61
CA LYS A 5 -10.40 -4.35 6.02
C LYS A 5 -9.93 -3.20 5.13
N GLN A 6 -8.75 -2.70 5.43
CA GLN A 6 -8.10 -1.65 4.63
C GLN A 6 -7.98 -2.14 3.19
N THR A 7 -8.52 -1.37 2.24
CA THR A 7 -8.44 -1.68 0.80
C THR A 7 -7.18 -1.08 0.19
N TYR A 8 -6.78 -1.58 -0.98
CA TYR A 8 -5.65 -1.01 -1.74
C TYR A 8 -5.89 0.47 -2.06
N GLU A 9 -7.11 0.82 -2.48
CA GLU A 9 -7.51 2.20 -2.78
C GLU A 9 -7.41 3.11 -1.55
N GLN A 10 -7.85 2.63 -0.38
CA GLN A 10 -7.71 3.37 0.88
C GLN A 10 -6.24 3.57 1.26
N ALA A 11 -5.41 2.54 1.09
CA ALA A 11 -3.98 2.64 1.36
C ALA A 11 -3.28 3.64 0.42
N MET A 12 -3.66 3.67 -0.87
CA MET A 12 -3.13 4.63 -1.82
C MET A 12 -3.58 6.06 -1.54
N LYS A 13 -4.87 6.27 -1.27
CA LYS A 13 -5.36 7.60 -0.87
C LYS A 13 -4.63 8.13 0.36
N ARG A 14 -4.34 7.25 1.33
CA ARG A 14 -3.60 7.61 2.53
C ARG A 14 -2.14 7.96 2.23
N LEU A 15 -1.49 7.26 1.30
CA LEU A 15 -0.15 7.59 0.83
C LEU A 15 -0.12 8.98 0.17
N GLU A 16 -1.11 9.32 -0.66
CA GLU A 16 -1.22 10.65 -1.28
C GLU A 16 -1.39 11.75 -0.24
N GLU A 17 -2.20 11.53 0.79
CA GLU A 17 -2.35 12.46 1.93
C GLU A 17 -1.01 12.67 2.66
N ILE A 18 -0.24 11.60 2.88
CA ILE A 18 1.07 11.69 3.53
C ILE A 18 2.05 12.50 2.68
N VAL A 19 2.11 12.24 1.37
CA VAL A 19 2.97 13.00 0.45
C VAL A 19 2.59 14.48 0.46
N SER A 20 1.30 14.80 0.35
CA SER A 20 0.82 16.19 0.38
C SER A 20 1.18 16.91 1.69
N ARG A 21 1.20 16.20 2.82
CA ARG A 21 1.60 16.76 4.12
C ARG A 21 3.10 16.96 4.24
N ILE A 22 3.90 16.07 3.64
CA ILE A 22 5.36 16.22 3.60
C ILE A 22 5.72 17.41 2.71
N ASP A 23 5.09 17.54 1.55
CA ASP A 23 5.33 18.61 0.59
C ASP A 23 4.88 19.98 1.11
N SER A 24 3.91 20.04 2.03
CA SER A 24 3.50 21.31 2.63
C SER A 24 4.57 21.95 3.52
N ASN A 25 5.66 21.24 3.83
CA ASN A 25 6.85 21.73 4.55
C ASN A 25 6.55 22.43 5.90
N GLU A 26 5.37 22.16 6.46
CA GLU A 26 4.87 22.67 7.75
C GLU A 26 5.02 21.63 8.88
N LEU A 27 5.63 20.47 8.58
CA LEU A 27 5.82 19.39 9.55
C LEU A 27 7.13 19.57 10.32
N ASP A 28 7.08 19.35 11.63
CA ASP A 28 8.28 19.17 12.45
C ASP A 28 8.94 17.80 12.20
N ILE A 29 10.18 17.64 12.67
CA ILE A 29 11.01 16.44 12.46
C ILE A 29 10.36 15.17 13.04
N ASP A 30 9.63 15.30 14.14
CA ASP A 30 8.93 14.20 14.81
C ASP A 30 7.73 13.74 13.97
N SER A 31 6.95 14.70 13.45
CA SER A 31 5.82 14.45 12.55
C SER A 31 6.28 13.83 11.23
N LEU A 32 7.41 14.29 10.66
CA LEU A 32 8.02 13.69 9.48
C LEU A 32 8.35 12.21 9.72
N SER A 33 8.96 11.89 10.86
CA SER A 33 9.33 10.52 11.22
C SER A 33 8.11 9.60 11.34
N VAL A 34 7.00 10.10 11.90
CA VAL A 34 5.74 9.35 12.02
C VAL A 34 5.09 9.13 10.66
N ASN A 35 4.95 10.18 9.84
CA ASN A 35 4.35 10.09 8.50
C ASN A 35 5.16 9.14 7.59
N LEU A 36 6.50 9.17 7.67
CA LEU A 36 7.36 8.27 6.89
C LEU A 36 7.19 6.80 7.31
N LYS A 37 7.07 6.51 8.61
CA LYS A 37 6.79 5.15 9.09
C LYS A 37 5.44 4.66 8.57
N GLU A 38 4.41 5.48 8.65
CA GLU A 38 3.08 5.15 8.13
C GLU A 38 3.13 4.88 6.61
N ALA A 39 3.83 5.73 5.84
CA ALA A 39 4.03 5.53 4.41
C ALA A 39 4.74 4.20 4.10
N GLN A 40 5.76 3.83 4.87
CA GLN A 40 6.46 2.55 4.69
C GLN A 40 5.53 1.34 4.91
N GLU A 41 4.68 1.38 5.93
CA GLU A 41 3.70 0.32 6.19
C GLU A 41 2.68 0.20 5.06
N LEU A 42 2.17 1.33 4.57
CA LEU A 42 1.22 1.37 3.45
C LEU A 42 1.84 0.85 2.16
N ILE A 43 3.09 1.24 1.84
CA ILE A 43 3.81 0.73 0.67
C ILE A 43 3.98 -0.78 0.76
N LYS A 44 4.35 -1.30 1.94
CA LYS A 44 4.49 -2.74 2.16
C LYS A 44 3.16 -3.46 1.93
N PHE A 45 2.08 -2.94 2.50
CA PHE A 45 0.73 -3.47 2.29
C PHE A 45 0.34 -3.52 0.80
N CYS A 46 0.58 -2.44 0.07
CA CYS A 46 0.29 -2.35 -1.37
C CYS A 46 1.13 -3.36 -2.17
N ARG A 47 2.42 -3.50 -1.87
CA ARG A 47 3.31 -4.48 -2.52
C ARG A 47 2.86 -5.91 -2.26
N ASP A 48 2.52 -6.25 -1.02
CA ASP A 48 2.05 -7.59 -0.66
C ASP A 48 0.76 -7.95 -1.39
N LYS A 49 -0.13 -6.97 -1.59
CA LYS A 49 -1.35 -7.14 -2.38
C LYS A 49 -1.08 -7.40 -3.85
N LEU A 50 -0.17 -6.63 -4.45
CA LEU A 50 0.22 -6.81 -5.85
C LEU A 50 0.93 -8.15 -6.06
N TYR A 51 1.83 -8.52 -5.15
CA TYR A 51 2.57 -9.78 -5.22
C TYR A 51 1.62 -10.99 -5.15
N LYS A 52 0.63 -10.97 -4.25
CA LYS A 52 -0.38 -12.02 -4.17
C LYS A 52 -1.22 -12.12 -5.45
N ALA A 53 -1.60 -10.98 -6.03
CA ALA A 53 -2.32 -10.99 -7.30
C ALA A 53 -1.46 -11.54 -8.44
N ASP A 54 -0.17 -11.19 -8.51
CA ASP A 54 0.78 -11.72 -9.50
C ASP A 54 0.98 -13.23 -9.34
N GLU A 55 1.11 -13.74 -8.11
CA GLU A 55 1.20 -15.18 -7.84
C GLU A 55 -0.07 -15.94 -8.26
N GLU A 56 -1.26 -15.37 -8.02
CA GLU A 56 -2.52 -15.98 -8.48
C GLU A 56 -2.58 -16.03 -10.02
N ILE A 57 -2.18 -14.95 -10.69
CA ILE A 57 -2.12 -14.90 -12.16
C ILE A 57 -1.12 -15.93 -12.70
N LYS A 58 0.08 -16.01 -12.13
CA LYS A 58 1.09 -17.02 -12.52
C LYS A 58 0.57 -18.43 -12.37
N LYS A 59 -0.06 -18.77 -11.24
CA LYS A 59 -0.68 -20.09 -11.04
C LYS A 59 -1.76 -20.40 -12.06
N MET A 60 -2.57 -19.41 -12.45
CA MET A 60 -3.59 -19.59 -13.49
C MET A 60 -2.97 -19.82 -14.87
N LEU A 61 -1.88 -19.13 -15.19
CA LEU A 61 -1.16 -19.29 -16.46
C LEU A 61 -0.43 -20.64 -16.53
N ASP A 62 0.28 -21.04 -15.47
CA ASP A 62 0.97 -22.33 -15.39
C ASP A 62 0.01 -23.52 -15.58
N ASN A 63 -1.22 -23.40 -15.06
CA ASN A 63 -2.26 -24.42 -15.23
C ASN A 63 -2.83 -24.48 -16.66
N ASN A 64 -2.74 -23.40 -17.45
CA ASN A 64 -3.25 -23.35 -18.83
C ASN A 64 -2.21 -23.75 -19.88
N VAL A 65 -0.92 -23.70 -19.58
CA VAL A 65 0.16 -24.07 -20.53
C VAL A 65 0.43 -25.58 -20.55
N SER A 66 -0.17 -26.33 -19.62
CA SER A 66 0.01 -27.79 -19.49
C SER A 66 -1.06 -28.64 -20.19
N MET A 67 -1.89 -28.05 -21.07
CA MET A 67 -2.81 -28.76 -21.97
C MET A 67 -2.35 -28.73 -23.42
#